data_AF-A0A917ZEN5-F1
#
_entry.id   AF-A0A917ZEN5-F1
#
_cell.length_a   1.000
_cell.length_b   1.000
_cell.length_c   1.000
_cell.angle_alpha   90.00
_cell.angle_beta   90.00
_cell.angle_gamma   90.00
#
_symmetry.space_group_name_H-M   'P 1'
#
loop_
_entity.id
_entity.type
_entity.pdbx_description
1 polymer ?
#
loop_
_entity_poly.entity_id
_entity_poly.type
_entity_poly.pdbx_seq_one_letter_code
_entity_poly.pdbx_strand_id
1 'polypeptide(L)'
;MDVGFWDSIPIALVFAGIVLFTVFTFELGYQIGNYARAHSEKHSDTSPGPMVAGVLTMLAFILALTFNMAASRFDSRKQFVIEEVNAIGTTYLRADLLAEPQKSELKDLLRQYVDIRVEVSQNDNIDDAIRRSAGLQQSIWTLAVSVAKEEPVVLNSLLLQSLNEMIDLQEKRVNAAIRNRIPGSIWVTLAAIIALSMVTMGSQTGLVRTRRLMQVIPAVLAFSALLTVVVDLDRPSAVGFIHVSQQAMMDLQQSLQQAAQSLSR
;
A
#
# COMPACT_ATOMS: atom_id res chain seq x y z
N MET A 1 -17.48 3.93 2.30
CA MET A 1 -17.01 4.57 1.05
C MET A 1 -16.24 3.49 0.31
N ASP A 2 -16.75 3.11 -0.86
CA ASP A 2 -16.38 1.90 -1.60
C ASP A 2 -14.88 1.82 -1.89
N VAL A 3 -14.16 1.07 -1.04
CA VAL A 3 -12.81 0.58 -1.31
C VAL A 3 -12.80 -0.58 -2.34
N GLY A 4 -13.97 -1.06 -2.78
CA GLY A 4 -14.08 -2.26 -3.61
C GLY A 4 -13.86 -2.08 -5.11
N PHE A 5 -14.37 -1.00 -5.72
CA PHE A 5 -14.38 -0.90 -7.19
C PHE A 5 -13.03 -0.51 -7.79
N TRP A 6 -12.39 0.54 -7.26
CA TRP A 6 -11.13 1.03 -7.83
C TRP A 6 -9.96 0.07 -7.59
N ASP A 7 -9.95 -0.64 -6.46
CA ASP A 7 -8.86 -1.55 -6.10
C ASP A 7 -8.95 -2.92 -6.79
N SER A 8 -10.12 -3.29 -7.32
CA SER A 8 -10.31 -4.54 -8.06
C SER A 8 -9.94 -4.42 -9.54
N ILE A 9 -9.70 -3.21 -10.05
CA ILE A 9 -9.30 -2.99 -11.44
C ILE A 9 -7.87 -3.53 -11.65
N PRO A 10 -7.64 -4.45 -12.61
CA PRO A 10 -6.29 -4.89 -12.97
C PRO A 10 -5.34 -3.73 -13.25
N ILE A 11 -4.11 -3.80 -12.73
CA ILE A 11 -3.12 -2.73 -12.89
C ILE A 11 -2.81 -2.41 -14.36
N ALA A 12 -2.93 -3.39 -15.26
CA ALA A 12 -2.81 -3.19 -16.70
C ALA A 12 -3.91 -2.26 -17.27
N LEU A 13 -5.15 -2.36 -16.77
CA LEU A 13 -6.25 -1.48 -17.17
C LEU A 13 -6.07 -0.07 -16.60
N VAL A 14 -5.53 0.05 -15.38
CA VAL A 14 -5.14 1.34 -14.80
C VAL A 14 -4.07 2.01 -15.66
N PHE A 15 -3.01 1.28 -16.01
CA PHE A 15 -1.96 1.78 -16.89
C PHE A 15 -2.52 2.22 -18.24
N ALA A 16 -3.36 1.39 -18.88
CA ALA A 16 -4.00 1.74 -20.14
C ALA A 16 -4.88 3.00 -20.00
N GLY A 17 -5.64 3.15 -18.91
CA GLY A 17 -6.44 4.33 -18.62
C GLY A 17 -5.59 5.60 -18.46
N ILE A 18 -4.47 5.51 -17.75
CA ILE A 18 -3.52 6.63 -17.58
C ILE A 18 -2.89 7.02 -18.93
N VAL A 19 -2.48 6.03 -19.74
CA VAL A 19 -1.94 6.27 -21.09
C VAL A 19 -3.00 6.94 -21.97
N LEU A 20 -4.24 6.46 -21.96
CA LEU A 20 -5.33 7.08 -22.72
C LEU A 20 -5.60 8.51 -22.27
N PHE A 21 -5.63 8.77 -20.96
CA PHE A 21 -5.82 10.11 -20.40
C PHE A 21 -4.69 11.08 -20.79
N THR A 22 -3.44 10.63 -20.70
CA THR A 22 -2.27 11.44 -21.07
C THR A 22 -2.20 11.71 -22.57
N VAL A 23 -2.50 10.71 -23.41
CA VAL A 23 -2.59 10.88 -24.87
C VAL A 23 -3.75 11.81 -25.24
N PHE A 24 -4.91 11.68 -24.59
CA PHE A 24 -6.07 12.53 -24.84
C PHE A 24 -5.77 14.00 -24.52
N THR A 25 -5.22 14.28 -23.33
CA THR A 25 -4.83 15.64 -22.93
C THR A 25 -3.72 16.21 -23.82
N PHE A 26 -2.77 15.37 -24.26
CA PHE A 26 -1.78 15.76 -25.26
C PHE A 26 -2.41 16.14 -26.60
N GLU A 27 -3.32 15.33 -27.14
CA GLU A 27 -3.96 15.59 -28.43
C GLU A 27 -4.85 16.85 -28.38
N LEU A 28 -5.53 17.10 -27.26
CA LEU A 28 -6.23 18.37 -27.02
C LEU A 28 -5.26 19.56 -27.12
N GLY A 29 -4.11 19.48 -26.47
CA GLY A 29 -3.05 20.47 -26.60
C GLY A 29 -2.59 20.65 -28.05
N TYR A 30 -2.34 19.54 -28.75
CA TYR A 30 -1.92 19.54 -30.16
C TYR A 30 -2.92 20.25 -31.06
N GLN A 31 -4.22 19.98 -30.89
CA GLN A 31 -5.28 20.64 -31.65
C GLN A 31 -5.34 22.14 -31.36
N ILE A 32 -5.21 22.55 -30.09
CA ILE A 32 -5.16 23.97 -29.70
C ILE A 32 -3.97 24.66 -30.38
N GLY A 33 -2.78 24.06 -30.35
CA GLY A 33 -1.59 24.60 -31.01
C GLY A 33 -1.71 24.67 -32.54
N ASN A 34 -2.31 23.65 -33.15
CA ASN A 34 -2.54 23.62 -34.60
C ASN A 34 -3.54 24.71 -35.04
N TYR A 35 -4.65 24.87 -34.31
CA TYR A 35 -5.66 25.89 -34.56
C TYR A 35 -5.10 27.31 -34.40
N ALA A 36 -4.35 27.56 -33.32
CA ALA A 36 -3.74 28.85 -33.05
C ALA A 36 -2.74 29.26 -34.15
N ARG A 37 -1.96 28.33 -34.68
CA ARG A 37 -1.09 28.58 -35.84
C ARG A 37 -1.89 28.94 -37.09
N ALA A 38 -2.96 28.18 -37.39
CA ALA A 38 -3.75 28.39 -38.61
C ALA A 38 -4.40 29.78 -38.67
N HIS A 39 -4.64 30.39 -37.51
CA HIS A 39 -5.25 31.73 -37.37
C HIS A 39 -4.24 32.85 -37.06
N SER A 40 -2.93 32.56 -37.01
CA SER A 40 -1.91 33.57 -36.71
C SER A 40 -1.09 33.90 -37.96
N GLU A 41 -1.32 35.07 -38.56
CA GLU A 41 -0.55 35.59 -39.71
C GLU A 41 0.87 36.08 -39.33
N LYS A 42 1.16 36.22 -38.03
CA LYS A 42 2.47 36.62 -37.51
C LYS A 42 3.10 35.48 -36.73
N HIS A 43 4.31 35.08 -37.15
CA HIS A 43 5.20 34.28 -36.33
C HIS A 43 5.60 35.09 -35.09
N SER A 44 4.93 34.89 -33.97
CA SER A 44 5.48 35.28 -32.68
C SER A 44 6.67 34.36 -32.38
N ASP A 45 7.88 34.92 -32.42
CA ASP A 45 9.15 34.25 -32.07
C ASP A 45 9.25 33.82 -30.59
N THR A 46 8.14 33.84 -29.84
CA THR A 46 8.11 33.43 -28.45
C THR A 46 8.09 31.91 -28.38
N SER A 47 9.28 31.31 -28.25
CA SER A 47 9.41 29.87 -27.99
C SER A 47 8.75 29.52 -26.65
N PRO A 48 7.68 28.70 -26.63
CA PRO A 48 7.03 28.29 -25.38
C PRO A 48 7.87 27.30 -24.55
N GLY A 49 9.11 27.01 -24.96
CA GLY A 49 10.00 26.02 -24.35
C GLY A 49 10.22 26.16 -22.84
N PRO A 50 10.54 27.36 -22.31
CA PRO A 50 10.74 27.53 -20.87
C PRO A 50 9.48 27.24 -20.04
N MET A 51 8.30 27.59 -20.56
CA MET A 51 7.03 27.33 -19.87
C MET A 51 6.72 25.82 -19.83
N VAL A 52 6.90 25.12 -20.95
CA VAL A 52 6.75 23.65 -21.04
C VAL A 52 7.70 22.96 -20.05
N ALA A 53 8.97 23.38 -20.02
CA ALA A 53 9.95 22.84 -19.09
C ALA A 53 9.56 23.07 -17.62
N GLY A 54 9.03 24.25 -17.28
CA GLY A 54 8.56 24.55 -15.92
C GLY A 54 7.40 23.66 -15.49
N VAL A 55 6.38 23.49 -16.34
CA VAL A 55 5.21 22.65 -16.02
C VAL A 55 5.57 21.17 -15.99
N LEU A 56 6.50 20.70 -16.83
CA LEU A 56 7.03 19.32 -16.76
C LEU A 56 7.90 19.08 -15.51
N THR A 57 8.67 20.09 -15.09
CA THR A 57 9.46 20.02 -13.85
C THR A 57 8.53 19.93 -12.64
N MET A 58 7.45 20.72 -12.63
CA MET A 58 6.42 20.63 -11.59
C MET A 58 5.74 19.26 -11.57
N LEU A 59 5.44 18.69 -12.73
CA LEU A 59 4.91 17.32 -12.84
C LEU A 59 5.88 16.29 -12.26
N ALA A 60 7.15 16.35 -12.65
CA ALA A 60 8.17 15.45 -12.14
C ALA A 60 8.31 15.56 -10.61
N PHE A 61 8.29 16.78 -10.09
CA PHE A 61 8.39 17.03 -8.64
C PHE A 61 7.19 16.47 -7.87
N ILE A 62 5.96 16.76 -8.31
CA ILE A 62 4.77 16.26 -7.61
C ILE A 62 4.66 14.74 -7.72
N LEU A 63 5.03 14.14 -8.85
CA LEU A 63 5.11 12.69 -8.99
C LEU A 63 6.14 12.08 -8.05
N ALA A 64 7.32 12.68 -7.91
CA ALA A 64 8.35 12.22 -6.97
C ALA A 64 7.86 12.27 -5.52
N LEU A 65 7.21 13.37 -5.11
CA LEU A 65 6.61 13.48 -3.77
C LEU A 65 5.50 12.44 -3.54
N THR A 66 4.67 12.20 -4.56
CA THR A 66 3.57 11.23 -4.49
C THR A 66 4.09 9.80 -4.44
N PHE A 67 5.12 9.49 -5.21
CA PHE A 67 5.84 8.22 -5.13
C PHE A 67 6.45 7.99 -3.74
N ASN A 68 7.15 8.99 -3.19
CA ASN A 68 7.72 8.88 -1.84
C ASN A 68 6.64 8.63 -0.77
N MET A 69 5.50 9.31 -0.90
CA MET A 69 4.32 9.10 -0.07
C MET A 69 3.75 7.69 -0.17
N ALA A 70 3.68 7.12 -1.37
CA ALA A 70 3.20 5.75 -1.59
C ALA A 70 4.21 4.72 -1.05
N ALA A 71 5.50 4.93 -1.33
CA ALA A 71 6.60 4.08 -0.87
C ALA A 71 6.71 4.06 0.66
N SER A 72 6.61 5.22 1.32
CA SER A 72 6.62 5.30 2.78
C SER A 72 5.45 4.54 3.42
N ARG A 73 4.24 4.64 2.86
CA ARG A 73 3.08 3.87 3.33
C ARG A 73 3.28 2.37 3.13
N PHE A 74 3.84 1.97 1.98
CA PHE A 74 4.19 0.59 1.71
C PHE A 74 5.20 0.05 2.72
N ASP A 75 6.27 0.81 3.01
CA ASP A 75 7.27 0.43 3.99
C ASP A 75 6.68 0.33 5.41
N SER A 76 5.82 1.27 5.83
CA SER A 76 5.11 1.17 7.11
C SER A 76 4.24 -0.10 7.19
N ARG A 77 3.52 -0.45 6.12
CA ARG A 77 2.73 -1.70 6.09
C ARG A 77 3.62 -2.94 6.23
N LYS A 78 4.80 -2.95 5.59
CA LYS A 78 5.80 -4.01 5.75
C LYS A 78 6.33 -4.08 7.18
N GLN A 79 6.67 -2.93 7.77
CA GLN A 79 7.17 -2.85 9.14
C GLN A 79 6.13 -3.37 10.15
N PHE A 80 4.85 -3.00 10.01
CA PHE A 80 3.80 -3.52 10.89
C PHE A 80 3.65 -5.04 10.85
N VAL A 81 3.87 -5.69 9.71
CA VAL A 81 3.88 -7.17 9.63
C VAL A 81 5.04 -7.74 10.44
N ILE A 82 6.24 -7.16 10.30
CA ILE A 82 7.44 -7.62 11.02
C ILE A 82 7.28 -7.41 12.52
N GLU A 83 6.79 -6.24 12.93
CA GLU A 83 6.52 -5.93 14.34
C GLU A 83 5.47 -6.88 14.93
N GLU A 84 4.37 -7.14 14.22
CA GLU A 84 3.33 -8.08 14.64
C GLU A 84 3.93 -9.48 14.87
N VAL A 85 4.73 -9.97 13.91
CA VAL A 85 5.43 -11.27 14.02
C VAL A 85 6.32 -11.32 15.27
N ASN A 86 7.09 -10.27 15.53
CA ASN A 86 7.96 -10.21 16.71
C ASN A 86 7.18 -10.17 18.02
N ALA A 87 6.05 -9.45 18.06
CA ALA A 87 5.19 -9.38 19.24
C ALA A 87 4.51 -10.72 19.52
N ILE A 88 4.05 -11.44 18.49
CA ILE A 88 3.52 -12.81 18.64
C ILE A 88 4.60 -13.74 19.16
N GLY A 89 5.79 -13.73 18.57
CA GLY A 89 6.91 -14.57 19.00
C GLY A 89 7.30 -14.31 20.46
N THR A 90 7.36 -13.04 20.86
CA THR A 90 7.62 -12.64 22.25
C THR A 90 6.52 -13.14 23.20
N THR A 91 5.26 -13.00 22.80
CA THR A 91 4.12 -13.47 23.60
C THR A 91 4.13 -14.99 23.74
N TYR A 92 4.49 -15.71 22.67
CA TYR A 92 4.63 -17.17 22.69
C TYR A 92 5.74 -17.65 23.65
N LEU A 93 6.89 -16.96 23.67
CA LEU A 93 7.96 -17.26 24.63
C LEU A 93 7.53 -16.91 26.06
N ARG A 94 6.85 -15.79 26.26
CA ARG A 94 6.35 -15.39 27.59
C ARG A 94 5.21 -16.27 28.09
N ALA A 95 4.54 -17.03 27.22
CA ALA A 95 3.59 -18.06 27.65
C ALA A 95 4.26 -19.16 28.49
N ASP A 96 5.57 -19.37 28.38
CA ASP A 96 6.32 -20.30 29.25
C ASP A 96 6.38 -19.86 30.71
N LEU A 97 5.99 -18.62 31.03
CA LEU A 97 5.88 -18.13 32.41
C LEU A 97 4.66 -18.69 33.14
N LEU A 98 3.68 -19.23 32.40
CA LEU A 98 2.47 -19.82 32.97
C LEU A 98 2.73 -21.26 33.41
N ALA A 99 1.99 -21.70 34.43
CA ALA A 99 1.91 -23.11 34.77
C ALA A 99 1.02 -23.87 33.77
N GLU A 100 1.15 -25.20 33.75
CA GLU A 100 0.17 -26.04 33.05
C GLU A 100 -1.16 -26.06 33.82
N PRO A 101 -2.32 -26.07 33.12
CA PRO A 101 -2.50 -26.23 31.68
C PRO A 101 -2.51 -24.92 30.86
N GLN A 102 -2.50 -23.75 31.49
CA GLN A 102 -2.71 -22.46 30.83
C GLN A 102 -1.60 -22.11 29.84
N LYS A 103 -0.37 -22.55 30.12
CA LYS A 103 0.76 -22.47 29.18
C LYS A 103 0.44 -23.10 27.83
N SER A 104 0.03 -24.37 27.83
CA SER A 104 -0.28 -25.11 26.60
C SER A 104 -1.49 -24.52 25.89
N GLU A 105 -2.53 -24.17 26.64
CA GLU A 105 -3.75 -23.54 26.08
C GLU A 105 -3.43 -22.20 25.38
N LEU A 106 -2.62 -21.34 26.00
CA LEU A 106 -2.22 -20.07 25.41
C LEU A 106 -1.36 -20.26 24.15
N LYS A 107 -0.40 -21.18 24.19
CA LYS A 107 0.43 -21.50 23.02
C LYS A 107 -0.40 -22.05 21.86
N ASP A 108 -1.44 -22.83 22.14
CA ASP A 108 -2.36 -23.35 21.13
C ASP A 108 -3.21 -22.26 20.49
N LEU A 109 -3.73 -21.33 21.30
CA LEU A 109 -4.49 -20.18 20.79
C LEU A 109 -3.61 -19.27 19.92
N LEU A 110 -2.35 -19.04 20.30
CA LEU A 110 -1.39 -18.25 19.50
C LEU A 110 -1.07 -18.92 18.16
N ARG A 111 -0.92 -20.25 18.14
CA ARG A 111 -0.71 -21.00 16.88
C ARG A 111 -1.91 -20.89 15.96
N GLN A 112 -3.13 -21.12 16.49
CA GLN A 112 -4.37 -20.93 15.72
C GLN A 112 -4.52 -19.50 15.20
N TYR A 113 -4.10 -18.51 16.00
CA TYR A 113 -4.10 -17.11 15.55
C TYR A 113 -3.18 -16.94 14.34
N VAL A 114 -1.93 -17.41 14.41
CA VAL A 114 -0.98 -17.34 13.29
C VAL A 114 -1.48 -18.09 12.05
N ASP A 115 -2.09 -19.26 12.21
CA ASP A 115 -2.64 -20.04 11.09
C ASP A 115 -3.69 -19.24 10.30
N ILE A 116 -4.59 -18.55 10.99
CA ILE A 116 -5.60 -17.66 10.36
C ILE A 116 -4.91 -16.51 9.62
N ARG A 117 -3.84 -15.94 10.18
CA ARG A 117 -3.10 -14.83 9.55
C ARG A 117 -2.40 -15.24 8.26
N VAL A 118 -1.88 -16.46 8.19
CA VAL A 118 -1.29 -17.02 6.97
C VAL A 118 -2.38 -17.33 5.94
N GLU A 119 -3.53 -17.86 6.36
CA GLU A 119 -4.68 -18.15 5.48
C GLU A 119 -5.18 -16.90 4.73
N VAL A 120 -5.24 -15.74 5.40
CA VAL A 120 -5.63 -14.45 4.77
C VAL A 120 -4.69 -14.02 3.67
N SER A 121 -3.41 -14.33 3.80
CA SER A 121 -2.46 -14.01 2.73
C SER A 121 -2.77 -14.74 1.43
N GLN A 122 -3.53 -15.83 1.51
CA GLN A 122 -3.79 -16.75 0.41
C GLN A 122 -5.23 -16.64 -0.12
N ASN A 123 -6.17 -16.15 0.68
CA ASN A 123 -7.60 -16.08 0.37
C ASN A 123 -8.14 -14.63 0.42
N ASP A 124 -9.07 -14.29 -0.48
CA ASP A 124 -9.64 -12.93 -0.62
C ASP A 124 -10.62 -12.50 0.50
N ASN A 125 -10.84 -13.31 1.55
CA ASN A 125 -11.82 -13.02 2.60
C ASN A 125 -11.20 -12.36 3.85
N ILE A 126 -10.65 -11.17 3.65
CA ILE A 126 -9.97 -10.39 4.69
C ILE A 126 -10.90 -10.10 5.88
N ASP A 127 -12.17 -9.76 5.61
CA ASP A 127 -13.14 -9.41 6.66
C ASP A 127 -13.44 -10.58 7.60
N ASP A 128 -13.59 -11.79 7.05
CA ASP A 128 -13.86 -12.97 7.87
C ASP A 128 -12.70 -13.31 8.80
N ALA A 129 -11.49 -13.22 8.28
CA ALA A 129 -10.33 -13.50 9.09
C ALA A 129 -10.04 -12.41 10.12
N ILE A 130 -10.32 -11.13 9.84
CA ILE A 130 -10.27 -10.08 10.86
C ILE A 130 -11.22 -10.44 12.02
N ARG A 131 -12.45 -10.90 11.71
CA ARG A 131 -13.40 -11.34 12.74
C ARG A 131 -12.91 -12.55 13.52
N ARG A 132 -12.41 -13.59 12.84
CA ARG A 132 -11.88 -14.80 13.50
C ARG A 132 -10.65 -14.49 14.35
N SER A 133 -9.72 -13.67 13.85
CA SER A 133 -8.54 -13.19 14.59
C SER A 133 -8.95 -12.39 15.84
N ALA A 134 -9.94 -11.51 15.74
CA ALA A 134 -10.43 -10.75 16.90
C ALA A 134 -11.07 -11.67 17.95
N GLY A 135 -11.80 -12.71 17.54
CA GLY A 135 -12.33 -13.74 18.44
C GLY A 135 -11.23 -14.46 19.21
N LEU A 136 -10.14 -14.86 18.54
CA LEU A 136 -8.99 -15.49 19.20
C LEU A 136 -8.26 -14.52 20.13
N GLN A 137 -8.06 -13.26 19.73
CA GLN A 137 -7.45 -12.25 20.60
C GLN A 137 -8.25 -12.08 21.91
N GLN A 138 -9.58 -12.09 21.82
CA GLN A 138 -10.44 -12.01 22.99
C GLN A 138 -10.30 -13.24 23.91
N SER A 139 -10.21 -14.44 23.34
CA SER A 139 -9.97 -15.67 24.11
C SER A 139 -8.60 -15.64 24.81
N ILE A 140 -7.55 -15.23 24.08
CA ILE A 140 -6.19 -15.09 24.61
C ILE A 140 -6.16 -14.07 25.76
N TRP A 141 -6.80 -12.91 25.58
CA TRP A 141 -6.90 -11.88 26.61
C TRP A 141 -7.63 -12.37 27.86
N THR A 142 -8.74 -13.07 27.68
CA THR A 142 -9.54 -13.60 28.79
C THR A 142 -8.72 -14.60 29.62
N LEU A 143 -7.98 -15.50 28.97
CA LEU A 143 -7.07 -16.45 29.62
C LEU A 143 -5.93 -15.74 30.36
N ALA A 144 -5.28 -14.76 29.73
CA ALA A 144 -4.17 -14.04 30.35
C ALA A 144 -4.63 -13.26 31.61
N VAL A 145 -5.82 -12.65 31.56
CA VAL A 145 -6.40 -11.94 32.70
C VAL A 145 -6.84 -12.88 33.81
N SER A 146 -7.36 -14.07 33.51
CA SER A 146 -7.73 -15.04 34.55
C SER A 146 -6.50 -15.47 35.35
N VAL A 147 -5.39 -15.78 34.67
CA VAL A 147 -4.14 -16.15 35.36
C VAL A 147 -3.57 -15.00 36.18
N ALA A 148 -3.59 -13.78 35.64
CA ALA A 148 -3.08 -12.60 36.36
C ALA A 148 -3.88 -12.27 37.63
N LYS A 149 -5.17 -12.64 37.70
CA LYS A 149 -6.01 -12.48 38.89
C LYS A 149 -5.75 -13.55 39.95
N GLU A 150 -5.45 -14.77 39.54
CA GLU A 150 -5.16 -15.89 40.45
C GLU A 150 -3.79 -15.72 41.12
N GLU A 151 -2.77 -15.33 40.35
CA GLU A 151 -1.43 -15.10 40.85
C GLU A 151 -0.87 -13.76 40.35
N PRO A 152 -1.04 -12.65 41.09
CA PRO A 152 -0.52 -11.34 40.72
C PRO A 152 1.00 -11.26 40.94
N VAL A 153 1.75 -11.95 40.08
CA VAL A 153 3.22 -11.97 40.05
C VAL A 153 3.71 -11.00 38.96
N VAL A 154 4.83 -10.31 39.21
CA VAL A 154 5.47 -9.39 38.24
C VAL A 154 5.76 -10.05 36.89
N LEU A 155 5.97 -11.37 36.85
CA LEU A 155 6.17 -12.11 35.60
C LEU A 155 4.92 -12.10 34.69
N ASN A 156 3.72 -12.05 35.26
CA ASN A 156 2.46 -12.00 34.50
C ASN A 156 2.23 -10.64 33.83
N SER A 157 2.80 -9.54 34.37
CA SER A 157 2.70 -8.22 33.72
C SER A 157 3.50 -8.15 32.43
N LEU A 158 4.63 -8.87 32.32
CA LEU A 158 5.39 -8.99 31.08
C LEU A 158 4.58 -9.72 30.00
N LEU A 159 3.85 -10.77 30.36
CA LEU A 159 2.98 -11.46 29.41
C LEU A 159 1.84 -10.55 28.94
N LEU A 160 1.17 -9.87 29.86
CA LEU A 160 0.09 -8.93 29.53
C LEU A 160 0.59 -7.78 28.65
N GLN A 161 1.80 -7.27 28.89
CA GLN A 161 2.40 -6.23 28.06
C GLN A 161 2.64 -6.71 26.63
N SER A 162 3.28 -7.87 26.43
CA SER A 162 3.53 -8.39 25.07
C SER A 162 2.23 -8.73 24.34
N LEU A 163 1.23 -9.21 25.08
CA LEU A 163 -0.10 -9.47 24.53
C LEU A 163 -0.79 -8.17 24.08
N ASN A 164 -0.70 -7.12 24.88
CA ASN A 164 -1.24 -5.82 24.50
C ASN A 164 -0.55 -5.26 23.25
N GLU A 165 0.79 -5.34 23.18
CA GLU A 165 1.56 -4.95 22.00
C GLU A 165 1.13 -5.73 20.75
N MET A 166 0.90 -7.04 20.87
CA MET A 166 0.39 -7.88 19.78
C MET A 166 -0.98 -7.44 19.28
N ILE A 167 -1.90 -7.09 20.19
CA ILE A 167 -3.25 -6.62 19.84
C ILE A 167 -3.18 -5.24 19.17
N ASP A 168 -2.41 -4.30 19.73
CA ASP A 168 -2.20 -2.96 19.18
C ASP A 168 -1.63 -3.00 17.76
N LEU A 169 -0.68 -3.91 17.50
CA LEU A 169 -0.06 -4.05 16.18
C LEU A 169 -1.03 -4.58 15.12
N GLN A 170 -1.94 -5.48 15.50
CA GLN A 170 -3.00 -5.95 14.62
C GLN A 170 -3.94 -4.79 14.25
N GLU A 171 -4.34 -3.94 15.21
CA GLU A 171 -5.14 -2.76 14.92
C GLU A 171 -4.42 -1.76 14.01
N LYS A 172 -3.13 -1.51 14.24
CA LYS A 172 -2.29 -0.66 13.38
C LYS A 172 -2.24 -1.20 11.96
N ARG A 173 -2.05 -2.51 11.78
CA ARG A 173 -1.99 -3.15 10.46
C ARG A 173 -3.32 -3.03 9.70
N VAL A 174 -4.45 -3.27 10.37
CA VAL A 174 -5.79 -3.12 9.78
C VAL A 174 -6.07 -1.66 9.41
N ASN A 175 -5.77 -0.71 10.30
CA ASN A 175 -5.93 0.71 10.02
C ASN A 175 -5.02 1.19 8.88
N ALA A 176 -3.78 0.70 8.81
CA ALA A 176 -2.85 1.02 7.75
C ALA A 176 -3.29 0.47 6.38
N ALA A 177 -3.96 -0.69 6.35
CA ALA A 177 -4.52 -1.24 5.12
C ALA A 177 -5.77 -0.48 4.65
N ILE A 178 -6.64 -0.05 5.57
CA ILE A 178 -7.95 0.54 5.22
C ILE A 178 -7.89 2.06 5.08
N ARG A 179 -7.23 2.74 6.03
CA ARG A 179 -7.33 4.20 6.21
C ARG A 179 -6.11 4.97 5.75
N ASN A 180 -4.93 4.36 5.72
CA ASN A 180 -3.69 5.05 5.38
C ASN A 180 -3.46 5.11 3.86
N ARG A 181 -4.28 5.90 3.16
CA ARG A 181 -4.18 6.13 1.71
C ARG A 181 -3.70 7.54 1.38
N ILE A 182 -3.28 7.74 0.14
CA ILE A 182 -3.09 9.09 -0.42
C ILE A 182 -4.46 9.79 -0.48
N PRO A 183 -4.62 10.98 0.14
CA PRO A 183 -5.88 11.73 0.08
C PRO A 183 -6.31 12.00 -1.36
N GLY A 184 -7.61 11.88 -1.65
CA GLY A 184 -8.18 12.07 -2.99
C GLY A 184 -7.86 13.43 -3.62
N SER A 185 -7.66 14.47 -2.80
CA SER A 185 -7.23 15.80 -3.26
C SER A 185 -5.87 15.78 -3.96
N ILE A 186 -4.94 14.92 -3.53
CA ILE A 186 -3.63 14.77 -4.16
C ILE A 186 -3.79 14.13 -5.54
N TRP A 187 -4.64 13.10 -5.66
CA TRP A 187 -4.95 12.47 -6.95
C TRP A 187 -5.55 13.45 -7.95
N VAL A 188 -6.52 14.28 -7.52
CA VAL A 188 -7.11 15.33 -8.36
C VAL A 188 -6.06 16.36 -8.80
N THR A 189 -5.21 16.80 -7.87
CA THR A 189 -4.12 17.75 -8.15
C THR A 189 -3.14 17.17 -9.16
N LEU A 190 -2.77 15.89 -8.98
CA LEU A 190 -1.86 15.19 -9.88
C LEU A 190 -2.45 15.06 -11.29
N ALA A 191 -3.72 14.66 -11.41
CA ALA A 191 -4.41 14.57 -12.69
C ALA A 191 -4.49 15.93 -13.39
N ALA A 192 -4.76 17.01 -12.65
CA ALA A 192 -4.80 18.37 -13.17
C ALA A 192 -3.42 18.83 -13.70
N ILE A 193 -2.34 18.58 -12.94
CA ILE A 193 -0.98 18.93 -13.36
C ILE A 193 -0.56 18.12 -14.58
N ILE A 194 -0.84 16.80 -14.60
CA ILE A 194 -0.60 15.95 -15.78
C ILE A 194 -1.31 16.51 -17.00
N ALA A 195 -2.61 16.83 -16.88
CA ALA A 195 -3.38 17.38 -17.98
C ALA A 195 -2.78 18.70 -18.48
N LEU A 196 -2.41 19.62 -17.57
CA LEU A 196 -1.80 20.89 -17.93
C LEU A 196 -0.44 20.70 -18.60
N SER A 197 0.40 19.81 -18.10
CA SER A 197 1.70 19.45 -18.70
C SER A 197 1.52 18.92 -20.12
N MET A 198 0.61 17.95 -20.30
CA MET A 198 0.38 17.30 -21.58
C MET A 198 -0.27 18.24 -22.60
N VAL A 199 -1.22 19.08 -22.18
CA VAL A 199 -1.81 20.14 -23.03
C VAL A 199 -0.75 21.14 -23.48
N THR A 200 0.13 21.57 -22.58
CA THR A 200 1.20 22.53 -22.88
C THR A 200 2.25 21.94 -23.82
N MET A 201 2.63 20.68 -23.61
CA MET A 201 3.54 19.94 -24.50
C MET A 201 2.90 19.68 -25.88
N GLY A 202 1.61 19.33 -25.90
CA GLY A 202 0.80 19.16 -27.10
C GLY A 202 0.72 20.44 -27.92
N SER A 203 0.42 21.58 -27.29
CA SER A 203 0.31 22.86 -28.01
C SER A 203 1.61 23.29 -28.66
N GLN A 204 2.75 23.11 -27.97
CA GLN A 204 4.07 23.36 -28.55
C GLN A 204 4.34 22.48 -29.78
N THR A 205 4.05 21.18 -29.72
CA THR A 205 4.23 20.29 -30.88
C THR A 205 3.25 20.62 -32.02
N GLY A 206 2.03 21.04 -31.67
CA GLY A 206 1.02 21.54 -32.60
C GLY A 206 1.50 22.74 -33.41
N LEU A 207 2.28 23.64 -32.82
CA LEU A 207 2.84 24.83 -33.47
C LEU A 207 3.94 24.50 -34.51
N VAL A 208 4.78 23.49 -34.27
CA VAL A 208 6.02 23.23 -35.05
C VAL A 208 5.82 22.31 -36.29
N ARG A 209 4.59 21.82 -36.56
CA ARG A 209 4.17 20.99 -37.72
C ARG A 209 4.85 19.61 -37.84
N THR A 210 5.97 19.36 -37.17
CA THR A 210 6.58 18.03 -37.07
C THR A 210 6.00 17.27 -35.89
N ARG A 211 5.26 16.18 -36.16
CA ARG A 211 4.88 15.20 -35.15
C ARG A 211 6.15 14.50 -34.64
N ARG A 212 6.81 15.07 -33.63
CA ARG A 212 7.97 14.47 -32.95
C ARG A 212 7.54 13.30 -32.06
N LEU A 213 6.80 12.34 -32.62
CA LEU A 213 6.25 11.18 -31.90
C LEU A 213 7.35 10.39 -31.18
N MET A 214 8.54 10.35 -31.75
CA MET A 214 9.72 9.71 -31.15
C MET A 214 10.13 10.32 -29.79
N GLN A 215 9.78 11.58 -29.51
CA GLN A 215 10.06 12.25 -28.22
C GLN A 215 8.84 12.23 -27.28
N VAL A 216 7.63 12.25 -27.83
CA VAL A 216 6.38 12.29 -27.04
C VAL A 216 6.04 10.93 -26.45
N ILE A 217 6.16 9.85 -27.24
CA ILE A 217 5.78 8.50 -26.80
C ILE A 217 6.58 8.07 -25.56
N PRO A 218 7.92 8.19 -25.52
CA PRO A 218 8.68 7.83 -24.32
C PRO A 218 8.28 8.63 -23.08
N ALA A 219 8.00 9.94 -23.23
CA ALA A 219 7.60 10.79 -22.11
C ALA A 219 6.23 10.37 -21.55
N VAL A 220 5.24 10.17 -22.43
CA VAL A 220 3.90 9.70 -22.06
C VAL A 220 3.98 8.35 -21.35
N LEU A 221 4.73 7.40 -21.90
CA LEU A 221 4.91 6.08 -21.29
C LEU A 221 5.65 6.16 -19.95
N ALA A 222 6.69 6.98 -19.83
CA ALA A 222 7.45 7.14 -18.59
C ALA A 222 6.59 7.71 -17.46
N PHE A 223 5.86 8.80 -17.70
CA PHE A 223 4.97 9.38 -16.69
C PHE A 223 3.80 8.44 -16.35
N SER A 224 3.25 7.74 -17.34
CA SER A 224 2.18 6.77 -17.12
C SER A 224 2.65 5.58 -16.30
N ALA A 225 3.84 5.06 -16.58
CA ALA A 225 4.45 3.96 -15.84
C ALA A 225 4.74 4.37 -14.40
N LEU A 226 5.35 5.55 -14.19
CA LEU A 226 5.63 6.06 -12.85
C LEU A 226 4.35 6.24 -12.05
N LEU A 227 3.32 6.86 -12.64
CA LEU A 227 2.03 7.01 -11.99
C LEU A 227 1.37 5.66 -11.65
N THR A 228 1.50 4.68 -12.54
CA THR A 228 0.99 3.33 -12.30
C THR A 228 1.69 2.69 -11.11
N VAL A 229 3.01 2.86 -10.97
CA VAL A 229 3.75 2.39 -9.78
C VAL A 229 3.26 3.08 -8.51
N VAL A 230 2.96 4.38 -8.56
CA VAL A 230 2.37 5.09 -7.41
C VAL A 230 1.01 4.50 -7.03
N VAL A 231 0.15 4.21 -8.01
CA VAL A 231 -1.15 3.57 -7.78
C VAL A 231 -0.96 2.17 -7.19
N ASP A 232 -0.04 1.37 -7.75
CA ASP A 232 0.25 0.00 -7.28
C ASP A 232 0.75 0.02 -5.84
N LEU A 233 1.63 0.95 -5.49
CA LEU A 233 2.13 1.13 -4.11
C LEU A 233 1.07 1.66 -3.14
N ASP A 234 0.09 2.46 -3.57
CA ASP A 234 -0.94 2.99 -2.67
C ASP A 234 -2.05 1.93 -2.40
N ARG A 235 -2.22 0.97 -3.30
CA ARG A 235 -3.22 -0.10 -3.15
C ARG A 235 -2.87 -1.07 -2.02
N PRO A 236 -3.84 -1.45 -1.17
CA PRO A 236 -3.65 -2.47 -0.14
C PRO A 236 -3.92 -3.90 -0.63
N SER A 237 -4.62 -4.05 -1.76
CA SER A 237 -5.16 -5.33 -2.24
C SER A 237 -4.11 -6.20 -2.94
N ALA A 238 -4.36 -7.52 -3.00
CA ALA A 238 -3.54 -8.50 -3.74
C ALA A 238 -3.51 -8.27 -5.27
N VAL A 239 -4.35 -7.37 -5.79
CA VAL A 239 -4.46 -7.02 -7.22
C VAL A 239 -3.46 -5.91 -7.55
N GLY A 240 -2.21 -6.32 -7.76
CA GLY A 240 -1.06 -5.44 -8.03
C GLY A 240 0.23 -6.25 -8.20
N PHE A 241 1.30 -5.64 -8.72
CA PHE A 241 2.61 -6.32 -8.80
C PHE A 241 3.40 -6.18 -7.50
N ILE A 242 3.16 -5.10 -6.74
CA ILE A 242 3.90 -4.79 -5.52
C ILE A 242 3.03 -5.07 -4.29
N HIS A 243 3.30 -6.20 -3.64
CA HIS A 243 2.58 -6.65 -2.44
C HIS A 243 3.51 -6.82 -1.24
N VAL A 244 2.97 -6.58 -0.05
CA VAL A 244 3.69 -6.79 1.21
C VAL A 244 3.84 -8.28 1.45
N SER A 245 5.08 -8.77 1.40
CA SER A 245 5.40 -10.18 1.65
C SER A 245 4.92 -10.62 3.03
N GLN A 246 4.23 -11.76 3.09
CA GLN A 246 3.82 -12.41 4.32
C GLN A 246 4.83 -13.47 4.79
N GLN A 247 6.02 -13.51 4.19
CA GLN A 247 7.05 -14.51 4.49
C GLN A 247 7.38 -14.57 5.99
N ALA A 248 7.54 -13.42 6.65
CA ALA A 248 7.83 -13.38 8.08
C ALA A 248 6.75 -14.09 8.94
N MET A 249 5.47 -14.00 8.54
CA MET A 249 4.37 -14.69 9.22
C MET A 249 4.39 -16.19 8.96
N MET A 250 4.72 -16.60 7.73
CA MET A 250 4.89 -18.03 7.37
C MET A 250 6.10 -18.65 8.09
N ASP A 251 7.21 -17.93 8.19
CA ASP A 251 8.40 -18.37 8.91
C ASP A 251 8.10 -18.53 10.42
N LEU A 252 7.34 -17.59 10.99
CA LEU A 252 6.86 -17.68 12.37
C LEU A 252 5.99 -18.92 12.56
N GLN A 253 5.02 -19.16 11.67
CA GLN A 253 4.14 -20.33 11.72
C GLN A 253 4.95 -21.63 11.78
N GLN A 254 5.92 -21.79 10.87
CA GLN A 254 6.79 -22.96 10.82
C GLN A 254 7.60 -23.11 12.12
N SER A 255 8.16 -22.02 12.64
CA SER A 255 8.91 -22.01 13.91
C SER A 255 8.04 -22.45 15.09
N LEU A 256 6.82 -21.94 15.22
CA LEU A 256 5.90 -22.30 16.30
C LEU A 256 5.45 -23.76 16.20
N GLN A 257 5.22 -24.27 14.98
CA GLN A 257 4.87 -25.67 14.76
C GLN A 257 6.02 -26.61 15.14
N GLN A 258 7.26 -26.28 14.80
CA GLN A 258 8.45 -27.04 15.20
C GLN A 258 8.62 -27.05 16.73
N ALA A 259 8.44 -25.91 17.40
CA ALA A 259 8.52 -25.81 18.85
C ALA A 259 7.45 -26.64 19.58
N ALA A 260 6.25 -26.77 19.00
CA ALA A 260 5.21 -27.63 19.56
C ALA A 260 5.58 -29.13 19.43
N GLN A 261 6.19 -29.52 18.30
CA GLN A 261 6.62 -30.90 18.07
C GLN A 261 7.76 -31.32 19.01
N SER A 262 8.69 -30.42 19.33
CA SER A 262 9.79 -30.72 20.26
C SER A 262 9.34 -30.93 21.70
N LEU A 263 8.24 -30.29 22.14
CA LEU A 263 7.64 -30.49 23.46
C LEU A 263 6.85 -31.81 23.59
N SER A 264 6.48 -32.43 22.45
CA SER A 264 5.72 -33.69 22.41
C SER A 264 6.58 -34.96 22.39
N ARG A 265 7.91 -34.80 22.34
CA ARG A 265 8.90 -35.89 22.39
C ARG A 265 9.53 -35.98 23.77
#